data_AF-M4DB06-F1
#
_entry.id   AF-M4DB06-F1
#
_cell.length_a   1.000
_cell.length_b   1.000
_cell.length_c   1.000
_cell.angle_alpha   90.00
_cell.angle_beta   90.00
_cell.angle_gamma   90.00
#
_symmetry.space_group_name_H-M   'P 1'
#
loop_
_entity.id
_entity.type
_entity.pdbx_description
1 polymer ?
#
loop_
_entity_poly.entity_id
_entity_poly.type
_entity_poly.pdbx_seq_one_letter_code
_entity_poly.pdbx_strand_id
1 'polypeptide(L)'
;MIFDDIRTSHDDITGYSHSSVGKTTADFVVVVTQCRGDSYGSKCRTCIDTAITGFRKRCPSNKGGIIWYDQCLLYISTIEEKNPVTTNYKNIFSIYNPNNVRGDAKLFAMRVMDFFSELTLKVHKSAKHSRIIFYAAGEKKLGKNKLYAMVQCLEHIMDCKSCLTWSISKLFENNNIKQGGRVLGTECDVRYELYPFVRS
;
A
#
# COMPACT_ATOMS: atom_id res chain seq x y z
N MET A 1 5.43 -23.15 10.05
CA MET A 1 4.68 -22.70 11.23
C MET A 1 4.10 -21.31 11.00
N ILE A 2 4.83 -20.19 11.17
CA ILE A 2 4.20 -18.85 11.04
C ILE A 2 3.57 -18.53 9.67
N PHE A 3 4.19 -18.96 8.57
CA PHE A 3 3.60 -18.76 7.23
C PHE A 3 2.42 -19.70 6.95
N ASP A 4 2.37 -20.86 7.61
CA ASP A 4 1.25 -21.77 7.48
C ASP A 4 0.05 -21.22 8.28
N ASP A 5 0.31 -20.61 9.44
CA ASP A 5 -0.70 -19.90 10.23
C ASP A 5 -1.33 -18.74 9.43
N ILE A 6 -0.51 -17.91 8.75
CA ILE A 6 -0.98 -16.83 7.87
C ILE A 6 -1.87 -17.37 6.74
N ARG A 7 -1.57 -18.56 6.19
CA ARG A 7 -2.39 -19.16 5.12
C ARG A 7 -3.72 -19.71 5.62
N THR A 8 -3.85 -19.92 6.93
CA THR A 8 -5.04 -20.50 7.57
C THR A 8 -5.88 -19.49 8.36
N SER A 9 -5.35 -18.30 8.65
CA SER A 9 -6.12 -17.19 9.22
C SER A 9 -7.19 -16.71 8.23
N HIS A 10 -8.21 -16.01 8.72
CA HIS A 10 -9.34 -15.46 7.96
C HIS A 10 -8.94 -14.36 6.94
N ASP A 11 -7.76 -14.46 6.33
CA ASP A 11 -7.19 -13.61 5.29
C ASP A 11 -8.13 -13.48 4.07
N ASP A 12 -9.06 -14.42 3.92
CA ASP A 12 -10.10 -14.43 2.89
C ASP A 12 -11.11 -13.29 3.00
N ILE A 13 -11.32 -12.72 4.20
CA ILE A 13 -12.35 -11.71 4.45
C ILE A 13 -11.77 -10.29 4.44
N THR A 14 -10.59 -10.08 5.02
CA THR A 14 -10.01 -8.73 5.19
C THR A 14 -8.84 -8.44 4.25
N GLY A 15 -8.17 -9.48 3.72
CA GLY A 15 -6.95 -9.31 2.92
C GLY A 15 -5.78 -8.73 3.72
N TYR A 16 -5.81 -8.77 5.05
CA TYR A 16 -4.77 -8.26 5.93
C TYR A 16 -4.50 -9.25 7.07
N SER A 17 -3.23 -9.46 7.39
CA SER A 17 -2.79 -10.25 8.54
C SER A 17 -1.62 -9.58 9.24
N HIS A 18 -1.63 -9.64 10.56
CA HIS A 18 -0.52 -9.22 11.42
C HIS A 18 -0.30 -10.28 12.50
N SER A 19 0.79 -11.03 12.37
CA SER A 19 1.13 -12.13 13.27
C SER A 19 2.50 -11.91 13.87
N SER A 20 2.66 -12.22 15.15
CA SER A 20 3.96 -12.25 15.81
C SER A 20 4.23 -13.59 16.46
N VAL A 21 5.49 -14.01 16.46
CA VAL A 21 5.98 -15.23 17.13
C VAL A 21 7.26 -14.91 17.88
N GLY A 22 7.47 -15.59 19.00
CA GLY A 22 8.63 -15.42 19.86
C GLY A 22 8.35 -14.53 21.07
N LYS A 23 9.07 -14.77 22.17
CA LYS A 23 8.88 -14.06 23.45
C LYS A 23 10.08 -13.19 23.85
N THR A 24 11.23 -13.41 23.21
CA THR A 24 12.48 -12.70 23.48
C THR A 24 12.96 -12.00 22.23
N THR A 25 13.82 -11.00 22.37
CA THR A 25 14.38 -10.29 21.21
C THR A 25 15.19 -11.18 20.27
N ALA A 26 15.61 -12.37 20.72
CA ALA A 26 16.37 -13.31 19.92
C ALA A 26 15.50 -14.17 18.98
N ASP A 27 14.24 -14.43 19.35
CA ASP A 27 13.29 -15.27 18.61
C ASP A 27 12.06 -14.50 18.10
N PHE A 28 11.93 -13.21 18.44
CA PHE A 28 10.81 -12.38 18.04
C PHE A 28 10.81 -12.08 16.54
N VAL A 29 9.64 -12.30 15.91
CA VAL A 29 9.37 -11.96 14.53
C VAL A 29 7.93 -11.47 14.39
N VAL A 30 7.74 -10.42 13.60
CA VAL A 30 6.46 -9.91 13.13
C VAL A 30 6.38 -10.17 11.64
N VAL A 31 5.24 -10.65 11.19
CA VAL A 31 4.91 -10.81 9.78
C VAL A 31 3.59 -10.11 9.51
N VAL A 32 3.62 -9.20 8.53
CA VAL A 32 2.46 -8.45 8.07
C VAL A 32 2.23 -8.75 6.60
N THR A 33 1.00 -9.11 6.25
CA THR A 33 0.54 -9.22 4.86
C THR A 33 -0.61 -8.27 4.63
N GLN A 34 -0.65 -7.66 3.45
CA GLN A 34 -1.80 -6.86 3.06
C GLN A 34 -2.00 -6.95 1.55
N CYS A 35 -3.19 -7.35 1.12
CA CYS A 35 -3.62 -7.28 -0.26
C CYS A 35 -4.08 -5.87 -0.61
N ARG A 36 -4.03 -5.56 -1.89
CA ARG A 36 -4.65 -4.34 -2.41
C ARG A 36 -6.16 -4.43 -2.20
N GLY A 37 -6.82 -3.34 -1.83
CA GLY A 37 -8.23 -3.39 -1.42
C GLY A 37 -9.24 -3.87 -2.48
N ASP A 38 -8.87 -3.93 -3.77
CA ASP A 38 -9.65 -4.51 -4.86
C ASP A 38 -9.20 -5.96 -5.26
N SER A 39 -8.32 -6.56 -4.45
CA SER A 39 -7.81 -7.92 -4.58
C SER A 39 -8.24 -8.76 -3.37
N TYR A 40 -9.19 -9.66 -3.58
CA TYR A 40 -9.80 -10.49 -2.54
C TYR A 40 -9.86 -11.96 -2.97
N GLY A 41 -10.15 -12.85 -2.01
CA GLY A 41 -10.25 -14.30 -2.22
C GLY A 41 -8.97 -14.89 -2.85
N SER A 42 -9.14 -15.70 -3.89
CA SER A 42 -8.02 -16.42 -4.52
C SER A 42 -6.93 -15.51 -5.08
N LYS A 43 -7.26 -14.29 -5.51
CA LYS A 43 -6.29 -13.32 -6.07
C LYS A 43 -5.37 -12.78 -4.98
N CYS A 44 -5.94 -12.48 -3.82
CA CYS A 44 -5.18 -12.08 -2.64
C CYS A 44 -4.25 -13.22 -2.19
N ARG A 45 -4.80 -14.43 -1.98
CA ARG A 45 -4.03 -15.61 -1.57
C ARG A 45 -2.86 -15.92 -2.51
N THR A 46 -3.12 -15.92 -3.81
CA THR A 46 -2.07 -16.19 -4.82
C THR A 46 -0.95 -15.16 -4.74
N CYS A 47 -1.29 -13.89 -4.51
CA CYS A 47 -0.29 -12.84 -4.35
C CYS A 47 0.55 -13.07 -3.09
N ILE A 48 -0.08 -13.36 -1.95
CA ILE A 48 0.63 -13.61 -0.69
C ILE A 48 1.56 -14.84 -0.81
N ASP A 49 1.09 -15.95 -1.39
CA ASP A 49 1.90 -17.15 -1.62
C ASP A 49 3.12 -16.84 -2.53
N THR A 50 2.90 -16.01 -3.56
CA THR A 50 3.98 -15.52 -4.43
C THR A 50 4.95 -14.63 -3.66
N ALA A 51 4.46 -13.75 -2.79
CA ALA A 51 5.26 -12.86 -1.97
C ALA A 51 6.16 -13.64 -1.00
N ILE A 52 5.62 -14.63 -0.30
CA ILE A 52 6.37 -15.50 0.63
C ILE A 52 7.47 -16.26 -0.12
N THR A 53 7.12 -16.88 -1.25
CA THR A 53 8.08 -17.61 -2.09
C THR A 53 9.17 -16.68 -2.63
N GLY A 54 8.77 -15.50 -3.11
CA GLY A 54 9.65 -14.47 -3.63
C GLY A 54 10.59 -13.90 -2.57
N PHE A 55 10.11 -13.73 -1.34
CA PHE A 55 10.91 -13.30 -0.19
C PHE A 55 11.98 -14.34 0.14
N ARG A 56 11.60 -15.60 0.35
CA ARG A 56 12.54 -16.69 0.68
C ARG A 56 13.68 -16.82 -0.33
N LYS A 57 13.36 -16.66 -1.63
CA LYS A 57 14.35 -16.75 -2.71
C LYS A 57 15.32 -15.56 -2.72
N ARG A 58 14.86 -14.35 -2.41
CA ARG A 58 15.67 -13.11 -2.49
C ARG A 58 16.39 -12.77 -1.18
N CYS A 59 15.86 -13.25 -0.06
CA CYS A 59 16.32 -12.94 1.29
C CYS A 59 16.59 -14.23 2.11
N PRO A 60 17.43 -15.17 1.63
CA PRO A 60 17.57 -16.49 2.26
C PRO A 60 18.16 -16.47 3.67
N SER A 61 18.94 -15.45 4.02
CA SER A 61 19.63 -15.32 5.32
C SER A 61 19.23 -14.07 6.10
N ASN A 62 18.32 -13.25 5.57
CA ASN A 62 17.90 -12.02 6.24
C ASN A 62 16.80 -12.33 7.25
N LYS A 63 16.91 -11.73 8.44
CA LYS A 63 15.94 -11.90 9.52
C LYS A 63 14.65 -11.10 9.33
N GLY A 64 14.66 -10.13 8.40
CA GLY A 64 13.50 -9.33 8.03
C GLY A 64 13.64 -8.77 6.62
N GLY A 65 12.59 -8.13 6.15
CA GLY A 65 12.57 -7.43 4.88
C GLY A 65 11.16 -7.18 4.36
N ILE A 66 11.09 -6.47 3.24
CA ILE A 66 9.83 -6.04 2.64
C ILE A 66 9.82 -6.47 1.18
N ILE A 67 8.69 -6.97 0.71
CA ILE A 67 8.46 -7.24 -0.70
C ILE A 67 7.07 -6.74 -1.11
N TRP A 68 7.04 -5.90 -2.14
CA TRP A 68 5.81 -5.40 -2.75
C TRP A 68 5.57 -6.09 -4.08
N TYR A 69 4.37 -6.64 -4.23
CA TYR A 69 3.77 -7.01 -5.51
C TYR A 69 2.63 -6.05 -5.83
N ASP A 70 2.18 -6.04 -7.09
CA ASP A 70 1.13 -5.11 -7.52
C ASP A 70 -0.20 -5.25 -6.76
N GLN A 71 -0.43 -6.44 -6.20
CA GLN A 71 -1.69 -6.82 -5.56
C GLN A 71 -1.53 -7.11 -4.06
N CYS A 72 -0.31 -7.07 -3.50
CA CYS A 72 -0.08 -7.32 -2.08
C CYS A 72 1.32 -6.89 -1.60
N LEU A 73 1.44 -6.69 -0.30
CA LEU A 73 2.63 -6.43 0.50
C LEU A 73 2.88 -7.63 1.43
N LEU A 74 4.16 -8.01 1.57
CA LEU A 74 4.66 -8.82 2.68
C LEU A 74 5.78 -8.05 3.38
N TYR A 75 5.67 -7.90 4.69
CA TYR A 75 6.64 -7.26 5.55
C TYR A 75 7.00 -8.19 6.72
N ILE A 76 8.29 -8.37 6.97
CA ILE A 76 8.83 -9.19 8.05
C ILE A 76 9.83 -8.36 8.84
N SER A 77 9.69 -8.34 10.16
CA SER A 77 10.57 -7.61 11.07
C SER A 77 10.90 -8.46 12.30
N THR A 78 12.11 -8.31 12.85
CA THR A 78 12.47 -8.86 14.17
C THR A 78 12.46 -7.80 15.27
N ILE A 79 11.99 -6.61 14.94
CA ILE A 79 11.86 -5.51 15.89
C ILE A 79 10.40 -5.49 16.34
N GLU A 80 10.18 -5.47 17.65
CA GLU A 80 8.86 -5.29 18.21
C GLU A 80 8.30 -3.93 17.79
N GLU A 81 7.23 -3.95 17.01
CA GLU A 81 6.53 -2.75 16.60
C GLU A 81 5.47 -2.40 17.62
N LYS A 82 5.41 -1.13 17.99
CA LYS A 82 4.34 -0.63 18.84
C LYS A 82 3.02 -0.73 18.07
N ASN A 83 2.01 -1.31 18.69
CA ASN A 83 0.63 -1.22 18.23
C ASN A 83 -0.09 -0.13 19.03
N PRO A 84 -0.62 0.92 18.40
CA PRO A 84 -0.69 1.15 16.97
C PRO A 84 0.60 1.72 16.35
N VAL A 85 0.84 1.36 15.08
CA VAL A 85 2.04 1.76 14.34
C VAL A 85 1.97 3.25 14.03
N THR A 86 3.05 3.96 14.38
CA THR A 86 3.26 5.37 13.99
C THR A 86 4.00 5.43 12.67
N THR A 87 3.66 6.41 11.83
CA THR A 87 4.35 6.68 10.56
C THR A 87 5.84 6.92 10.80
N ASN A 88 6.72 6.07 10.25
CA ASN A 88 8.16 6.14 10.44
C ASN A 88 8.92 6.60 9.17
N TYR A 89 8.22 6.86 8.05
CA TYR A 89 8.74 7.37 6.77
C TYR A 89 9.97 6.64 6.21
N LYS A 90 10.31 5.46 6.76
CA LYS A 90 11.42 4.62 6.33
C LYS A 90 10.91 3.57 5.35
N ASN A 91 11.83 3.00 4.58
CA ASN A 91 11.55 1.92 3.64
C ASN A 91 10.49 2.28 2.59
N ILE A 92 10.60 3.49 2.05
CA ILE A 92 9.67 4.02 1.04
C ILE A 92 10.31 3.93 -0.34
N PHE A 93 9.53 3.48 -1.31
CA PHE A 93 9.98 3.28 -2.67
C PHE A 93 9.03 3.94 -3.67
N SER A 94 9.55 4.84 -4.49
CA SER A 94 8.79 5.54 -5.54
C SER A 94 9.10 4.95 -6.91
N ILE A 95 8.07 4.70 -7.71
CA ILE A 95 8.20 4.27 -9.11
C ILE A 95 7.36 5.20 -9.97
N TYR A 96 7.92 5.61 -11.11
CA TYR A 96 7.27 6.54 -12.01
C TYR A 96 7.08 5.95 -13.39
N ASN A 97 6.04 6.43 -14.08
CA ASN A 97 5.90 6.24 -15.51
C ASN A 97 7.11 6.89 -16.21
N PRO A 98 7.73 6.23 -17.20
CA PRO A 98 8.86 6.81 -17.92
C PRO A 98 8.47 8.09 -18.68
N ASN A 99 7.21 8.23 -19.08
CA ASN A 99 6.73 9.35 -19.87
C ASN A 99 6.39 10.57 -19.02
N ASN A 100 6.83 11.74 -19.50
CA ASN A 100 6.43 13.05 -18.97
C ASN A 100 5.01 13.42 -19.43
N VAL A 101 4.35 14.25 -18.63
CA VAL A 101 3.10 14.90 -19.05
C VAL A 101 3.37 15.86 -20.20
N ARG A 102 2.49 15.85 -21.22
CA ARG A 102 2.51 16.82 -22.31
C ARG A 102 1.53 17.95 -22.01
N GLY A 103 1.86 19.18 -22.39
CA GLY A 103 1.03 20.36 -22.13
C GLY A 103 1.27 20.94 -20.73
N ASP A 104 0.21 21.42 -20.08
CA ASP A 104 0.31 22.05 -18.76
C ASP A 104 0.48 21.01 -17.65
N ALA A 105 1.75 20.70 -17.34
CA ALA A 105 2.13 19.75 -16.31
C ALA A 105 1.67 20.20 -14.90
N LYS A 106 1.66 21.51 -14.61
CA LYS A 106 1.25 22.02 -13.29
C LYS A 106 -0.24 21.83 -13.09
N LEU A 107 -1.05 22.19 -14.09
CA LEU A 107 -2.49 21.93 -14.06
C LEU A 107 -2.78 20.43 -13.93
N PHE A 108 -2.03 19.59 -14.64
CA PHE A 108 -2.15 18.13 -14.50
C PHE A 108 -1.89 17.69 -13.06
N ALA A 109 -0.77 18.09 -12.46
CA ALA A 109 -0.43 17.73 -11.08
C ALA A 109 -1.51 18.20 -10.09
N MET A 110 -2.03 19.42 -10.24
CA MET A 110 -3.15 19.91 -9.43
C MET A 110 -4.38 19.01 -9.52
N ARG A 111 -4.79 18.61 -10.74
CA ARG A 111 -5.93 17.70 -10.93
C ARG A 111 -5.71 16.31 -10.32
N VAL A 112 -4.48 15.80 -10.36
CA VAL A 112 -4.13 14.54 -9.72
C VAL A 112 -4.19 14.67 -8.19
N MET A 113 -3.65 15.76 -7.62
CA MET A 113 -3.72 16.04 -6.17
C MET A 113 -5.16 16.23 -5.68
N ASP A 114 -6.00 16.93 -6.44
CA ASP A 114 -7.45 17.06 -6.14
C ASP A 114 -8.10 15.68 -6.07
N PHE A 115 -7.80 14.81 -7.05
CA PHE A 115 -8.40 13.47 -7.07
C PHE A 115 -7.92 12.60 -5.90
N PHE A 116 -6.62 12.64 -5.57
CA PHE A 116 -6.12 11.97 -4.38
C PHE A 116 -6.74 12.49 -3.08
N SER A 117 -7.00 13.79 -3.00
CA SER A 117 -7.65 14.40 -1.83
C SER A 117 -9.05 13.83 -1.64
N GLU A 118 -9.83 13.71 -2.72
CA GLU A 118 -11.14 13.07 -2.68
C GLU A 118 -11.09 11.59 -2.28
N LEU A 119 -10.12 10.83 -2.79
CA LEU A 119 -9.95 9.42 -2.39
C LEU A 119 -9.54 9.31 -0.92
N THR A 120 -8.66 10.20 -0.44
CA THR A 120 -8.22 10.24 0.97
C THR A 120 -9.38 10.52 1.92
N LEU A 121 -10.39 11.30 1.52
CA LEU A 121 -11.60 11.53 2.31
C LEU A 121 -12.49 10.29 2.44
N LYS A 122 -12.43 9.36 1.47
CA LYS A 122 -13.18 8.11 1.51
C LYS A 122 -12.56 7.09 2.47
N VAL A 123 -11.27 7.20 2.75
CA VAL A 123 -10.55 6.38 3.73
C VAL A 123 -10.84 6.91 5.14
N HIS A 124 -11.48 6.09 5.97
CA HIS A 124 -11.83 6.48 7.33
C HIS A 124 -11.95 5.28 8.28
N LYS A 125 -11.59 5.54 9.54
CA LYS A 125 -11.81 4.68 10.71
C LYS A 125 -13.07 5.15 11.41
N SER A 126 -14.19 4.45 11.25
CA SER A 126 -15.42 4.79 11.97
C SER A 126 -15.28 4.45 13.45
N ALA A 127 -15.59 5.42 14.33
CA ALA A 127 -15.58 5.26 15.79
C ALA A 127 -16.76 4.40 16.30
N LYS A 128 -17.72 4.04 15.44
CA LYS A 128 -18.89 3.21 15.77
C LYS A 128 -19.01 2.09 14.75
N HIS A 129 -18.57 0.90 15.17
CA HIS A 129 -18.76 -0.43 14.57
C HIS A 129 -19.63 -0.52 13.30
N SER A 130 -19.03 -0.43 12.11
CA SER A 130 -19.61 -1.15 10.96
C SER A 130 -18.70 -1.31 9.73
N ARG A 131 -17.68 -0.48 9.53
CA ARG A 131 -16.61 -0.77 8.53
C ARG A 131 -15.45 0.17 8.71
N ILE A 132 -14.23 -0.36 8.79
CA ILE A 132 -13.03 0.45 8.60
C ILE A 132 -12.66 0.35 7.12
N ILE A 133 -12.52 1.50 6.45
CA ILE A 133 -12.17 1.56 5.04
C ILE A 133 -10.74 2.09 4.95
N PHE A 134 -9.80 1.22 4.61
CA PHE A 134 -8.39 1.55 4.43
C PHE A 134 -8.00 1.75 2.97
N TYR A 135 -8.93 1.60 2.04
CA TYR A 135 -8.69 1.63 0.61
C TYR A 135 -9.74 2.46 -0.10
N ALA A 136 -9.31 3.29 -1.05
CA ALA A 136 -10.21 3.96 -1.98
C ALA A 136 -9.55 4.05 -3.35
N ALA A 137 -10.33 3.81 -4.39
CA ALA A 137 -9.88 3.92 -5.77
C ALA A 137 -10.99 4.47 -6.67
N GLY A 138 -10.61 4.87 -7.88
CA GLY A 138 -11.56 5.24 -8.92
C GLY A 138 -10.90 5.76 -10.18
N GLU A 139 -11.74 6.26 -11.08
CA GLU A 139 -11.33 6.98 -12.28
C GLU A 139 -12.00 8.35 -12.38
N LYS A 140 -11.33 9.28 -13.06
CA LYS A 140 -11.85 10.59 -13.43
C LYS A 140 -11.48 10.97 -14.85
N LYS A 141 -12.35 11.73 -15.50
CA LYS A 141 -12.04 12.33 -16.79
C LYS A 141 -11.01 13.45 -16.61
N LEU A 142 -9.96 13.44 -17.42
CA LEU A 142 -8.91 14.44 -17.46
C LEU A 142 -8.68 14.88 -18.92
N GLY A 143 -9.48 15.87 -19.36
CA GLY A 143 -9.52 16.28 -20.76
C GLY A 143 -10.01 15.14 -21.67
N LYS A 144 -9.14 14.67 -22.57
CA LYS A 144 -9.39 13.51 -23.43
C LYS A 144 -8.98 12.18 -22.80
N ASN A 145 -8.18 12.20 -21.74
CA ASN A 145 -7.70 11.00 -21.04
C ASN A 145 -8.60 10.67 -19.86
N LYS A 146 -8.42 9.46 -19.31
CA LYS A 146 -8.90 9.09 -17.99
C LYS A 146 -7.72 9.01 -17.03
N LEU A 147 -7.92 9.47 -15.81
CA LEU A 147 -6.99 9.37 -14.70
C LEU A 147 -7.52 8.29 -13.75
N TYR A 148 -6.70 7.29 -13.47
CA TYR A 148 -6.96 6.24 -12.49
C TYR A 148 -6.12 6.51 -11.26
N ALA A 149 -6.69 6.37 -10.07
CA ALA A 149 -5.93 6.52 -8.84
C ALA A 149 -6.44 5.60 -7.72
N MET A 150 -5.54 5.28 -6.80
CA MET A 150 -5.86 4.61 -5.55
C MET A 150 -5.04 5.18 -4.39
N VAL A 151 -5.61 5.05 -3.19
CA VAL A 151 -4.94 5.26 -1.91
C VAL A 151 -5.22 4.05 -1.02
N GLN A 152 -4.23 3.64 -0.24
CA GLN A 152 -4.35 2.54 0.70
C GLN A 152 -3.53 2.80 1.96
N CYS A 153 -4.07 2.44 3.12
CA CYS A 153 -3.36 2.43 4.40
C CYS A 153 -3.24 1.01 4.93
N LEU A 154 -2.18 0.77 5.70
CA LEU A 154 -2.08 -0.43 6.53
C LEU A 154 -3.18 -0.40 7.59
N GLU A 155 -3.85 -1.52 7.82
CA GLU A 155 -5.03 -1.60 8.70
C GLU A 155 -4.77 -1.14 10.15
N HIS A 156 -3.52 -1.23 10.62
CA HIS A 156 -3.17 -0.89 12.00
C HIS A 156 -2.56 0.52 12.19
N ILE A 157 -2.50 1.36 11.15
CA ILE A 157 -1.88 2.68 11.27
C ILE A 157 -2.83 3.70 11.94
N MET A 158 -2.29 4.52 12.85
CA MET A 158 -3.06 5.62 13.46
C MET A 158 -3.28 6.80 12.51
N ASP A 159 -2.19 7.24 11.87
CA ASP A 159 -2.15 8.51 11.13
C ASP A 159 -2.24 8.29 9.62
N CYS A 160 -3.23 7.49 9.20
CA CYS A 160 -3.43 7.12 7.78
C CYS A 160 -3.47 8.33 6.85
N LYS A 161 -4.24 9.38 7.19
CA LYS A 161 -4.35 10.58 6.36
C LYS A 161 -3.02 11.33 6.23
N SER A 162 -2.23 11.38 7.30
CA SER A 162 -0.90 12.01 7.29
C SER A 162 0.06 11.22 6.41
N CYS A 163 0.05 9.89 6.51
CA CYS A 163 0.85 9.01 5.64
C CYS A 163 0.49 9.20 4.16
N LEU A 164 -0.81 9.21 3.83
CA LEU A 164 -1.29 9.41 2.47
C LEU A 164 -0.89 10.77 1.92
N THR A 165 -1.12 11.84 2.70
CA THR A 165 -0.75 13.21 2.31
C THR A 165 0.75 13.33 2.00
N TRP A 166 1.58 12.75 2.87
CA TRP A 166 3.02 12.73 2.66
C TRP A 166 3.40 11.93 1.41
N SER A 167 2.82 10.75 1.21
CA SER A 167 3.12 9.90 0.05
C SER A 167 2.69 10.54 -1.27
N ILE A 168 1.56 11.25 -1.27
CA ILE A 168 1.11 12.05 -2.43
C ILE A 168 2.12 13.15 -2.74
N SER A 169 2.67 13.84 -1.74
CA SER A 169 3.67 14.89 -1.97
C SER A 169 4.93 14.36 -2.66
N LYS A 170 5.33 13.11 -2.37
CA LYS A 170 6.49 12.45 -2.99
C LYS A 170 6.30 12.12 -4.47
N LEU A 171 5.06 12.05 -4.97
CA LEU A 171 4.80 11.86 -6.39
C LEU A 171 5.21 13.07 -7.25
N PHE A 172 5.30 14.26 -6.65
CA PHE A 172 5.55 15.52 -7.36
C PHE A 172 6.82 16.24 -6.90
N GLU A 173 7.68 15.54 -6.15
CA GLU A 173 8.95 16.08 -5.65
C GLU A 173 9.83 16.54 -6.84
N ASN A 174 10.56 17.64 -6.63
CA ASN A 174 11.44 18.26 -7.63
C ASN A 174 10.74 18.66 -8.95
N ASN A 175 9.42 18.88 -8.95
CA ASN A 175 8.63 19.20 -10.15
C ASN A 175 8.72 18.13 -11.26
N ASN A 176 9.04 16.87 -10.91
CA ASN A 176 9.15 15.77 -11.87
C ASN A 176 7.77 15.16 -12.18
N ILE A 177 6.97 15.87 -12.98
CA ILE A 177 5.56 15.53 -13.23
C ILE A 177 5.45 14.48 -14.36
N LYS A 178 5.11 13.25 -13.96
CA LYS A 178 5.00 12.08 -14.85
C LYS A 178 3.54 11.76 -15.18
N GLN A 179 3.32 10.97 -16.22
CA GLN A 179 1.97 10.51 -16.58
C GLN A 179 1.37 9.53 -15.57
N GLY A 180 2.22 8.96 -14.73
CA GLY A 180 1.84 8.02 -13.69
C GLY A 180 2.95 7.91 -12.66
N GLY A 181 2.59 7.45 -11.47
CA GLY A 181 3.54 7.22 -10.40
C GLY A 181 2.89 6.51 -9.23
N ARG A 182 3.72 5.83 -8.45
CA ARG A 182 3.33 5.21 -7.20
C ARG A 182 4.39 5.40 -6.13
N VAL A 183 3.94 5.51 -4.89
CA VAL A 183 4.78 5.47 -3.69
C VAL A 183 4.32 4.27 -2.89
N LEU A 184 5.28 3.39 -2.59
CA LEU A 184 5.10 2.17 -1.83
C LEU A 184 5.76 2.36 -0.47
N GLY A 185 4.95 2.40 0.59
CA GLY A 185 5.41 2.33 1.97
C GLY A 185 4.99 1.02 2.63
N THR A 186 5.46 0.81 3.86
CA THR A 186 4.94 -0.23 4.77
C THR A 186 3.66 0.21 5.48
N GLU A 187 3.32 1.48 5.39
CA GLU A 187 2.30 2.18 6.18
C GLU A 187 1.12 2.64 5.34
N CYS A 188 1.40 3.10 4.13
CA CYS A 188 0.42 3.45 3.13
C CYS A 188 1.05 3.39 1.74
N ASP A 189 0.20 3.27 0.73
CA ASP A 189 0.58 3.30 -0.67
C ASP A 189 -0.39 4.16 -1.48
N VAL A 190 0.15 4.80 -2.51
CA VAL A 190 -0.62 5.61 -3.46
C VAL A 190 -0.16 5.32 -4.87
N ARG A 191 -1.08 5.34 -5.83
CA ARG A 191 -0.75 5.20 -7.25
C ARG A 191 -1.73 5.98 -8.10
N TYR A 192 -1.22 6.59 -9.18
CA TYR A 192 -2.02 7.07 -10.29
C TYR A 192 -1.41 6.68 -11.63
N GLU A 193 -2.27 6.50 -12.63
CA GLU A 193 -1.90 6.19 -14.01
C GLU A 193 -2.94 6.75 -14.98
N LEU A 194 -2.57 6.88 -16.26
CA LEU A 194 -3.50 7.18 -17.36
C LEU A 194 -4.08 5.92 -18.04
N TYR A 195 -3.79 4.74 -17.51
CA TYR A 195 -4.34 3.46 -17.94
C TYR A 195 -5.03 2.76 -16.76
N PRO A 196 -6.03 1.90 -17.02
CA PRO A 196 -6.73 1.20 -15.96
C PRO A 196 -5.82 0.20 -15.24
N PHE A 197 -5.77 0.29 -13.91
CA PHE A 197 -5.08 -0.68 -13.05
C PHE A 197 -5.89 -1.10 -11.81
N VAL A 198 -6.97 -0.38 -11.49
CA VAL A 198 -7.90 -0.69 -10.41
C VAL A 198 -9.16 -1.34 -10.98
N ARG A 199 -9.83 -2.16 -10.19
CA ARG A 199 -11.19 -2.61 -10.50
C ARG A 199 -12.19 -1.59 -9.95
N SER A 200 -12.94 -0.98 -10.86
CA SER A 200 -14.12 -0.17 -10.58
C SER A 200 -15.32 -1.05 -10.27
#